data_AF-A0A970D9G6-F1
#
_entry.id   AF-A0A970D9G6-F1
#
_cell.length_a   1.000
_cell.length_b   1.000
_cell.length_c   1.000
_cell.angle_alpha   90.00
_cell.angle_beta   90.00
_cell.angle_gamma   90.00
#
_symmetry.space_group_name_H-M   'P 1'
#
loop_
_entity.id
_entity.type
_entity.pdbx_description
1 polymer ?
#
loop_
_entity_poly.entity_id
_entity_poly.type
_entity_poly.pdbx_seq_one_letter_code
_entity_poly.pdbx_strand_id
1 'polypeptide(L)'
;MDRFFRGLVSGLVGGIAMNLWSLVSRFVLKWELLSFIEWAGVALFGDLPRSHLQGAFALLMQLLWTGLLGVLFAFLVPVVTSRGYLIKGAFFGVITGFALYAVPILFQAPFLTKHSFATVFSNHMGGLLWGLATAQSLQWLDRRVRT
;
A
#
# COMPACT_ATOMS: atom_id res chain seq x y z
N MET A 1 -11.38 20.82 0.75
CA MET A 1 -11.18 19.42 1.17
C MET A 1 -10.35 19.43 2.45
N ASP A 2 -10.82 18.80 3.53
CA ASP A 2 -10.05 18.77 4.78
C ASP A 2 -8.79 17.89 4.67
N ARG A 3 -8.01 17.81 5.74
CA ARG A 3 -6.76 17.02 5.77
C ARG A 3 -7.01 15.51 5.69
N PHE A 4 -8.10 15.03 6.28
CA PHE A 4 -8.48 13.63 6.27
C PHE A 4 -8.75 13.17 4.84
N PHE A 5 -9.60 13.87 4.11
CA PHE A 5 -9.94 13.52 2.73
C PHE A 5 -8.73 13.58 1.80
N ARG A 6 -7.83 14.56 1.98
CA ARG A 6 -6.60 14.62 1.19
C ARG A 6 -5.69 13.43 1.46
N GLY A 7 -5.53 13.06 2.72
CA GLY A 7 -4.78 11.86 3.12
C GLY A 7 -5.39 10.58 2.54
N LEU A 8 -6.72 10.43 2.64
CA LEU A 8 -7.46 9.29 2.10
C LEU A 8 -7.24 9.16 0.59
N VAL A 9 -7.46 10.23 -0.17
CA VAL A 9 -7.28 10.24 -1.63
C VAL A 9 -5.82 9.96 -1.99
N SER A 10 -4.85 10.57 -1.29
CA SER A 10 -3.44 10.30 -1.56
C SER A 10 -3.06 8.84 -1.31
N GLY A 11 -3.60 8.24 -0.25
CA GLY A 11 -3.34 6.84 0.08
C GLY A 11 -3.94 5.88 -0.94
N LEU A 12 -5.14 6.20 -1.47
CA LEU A 12 -5.78 5.46 -2.56
C LEU A 12 -4.96 5.54 -3.86
N VAL A 13 -4.46 6.72 -4.21
CA VAL A 13 -3.56 6.90 -5.38
C VAL A 13 -2.29 6.05 -5.22
N GLY A 14 -1.69 6.07 -4.04
CA GLY A 14 -0.58 5.17 -3.72
C GLY A 14 -0.96 3.70 -3.83
N GLY A 15 -2.14 3.31 -3.34
CA GLY A 15 -2.64 1.94 -3.39
C GLY A 15 -2.80 1.44 -4.82
N ILE A 16 -3.28 2.29 -5.72
CA ILE A 16 -3.36 1.99 -7.15
C ILE A 16 -1.97 1.79 -7.74
N ALA A 17 -1.02 2.71 -7.47
CA ALA A 17 0.35 2.60 -7.97
C ALA A 17 1.05 1.30 -7.52
N MET A 18 0.82 0.90 -6.27
CA MET A 18 1.34 -0.34 -5.70
C MET A 18 0.73 -1.60 -6.35
N ASN A 19 -0.57 -1.61 -6.61
CA ASN A 19 -1.21 -2.73 -7.31
C ASN A 19 -0.76 -2.81 -8.78
N LEU A 20 -0.58 -1.67 -9.46
CA LEU A 20 0.01 -1.65 -10.81
C LEU A 20 1.40 -2.27 -10.83
N TRP A 21 2.24 -1.98 -9.82
CA TRP A 21 3.54 -2.62 -9.67
C TRP A 21 3.44 -4.14 -9.48
N SER A 22 2.48 -4.60 -8.69
CA SER A 22 2.24 -6.04 -8.49
C SER A 22 1.86 -6.73 -9.80
N LEU A 23 1.01 -6.09 -10.62
CA LEU A 23 0.65 -6.59 -11.96
C LEU A 23 1.86 -6.62 -12.89
N VAL A 24 2.67 -5.57 -12.93
CA VAL A 24 3.90 -5.53 -13.74
C VAL A 24 4.87 -6.64 -13.31
N SER A 25 5.08 -6.82 -12.00
CA SER A 25 5.98 -7.84 -11.48
C SER A 25 5.50 -9.26 -11.82
N ARG A 26 4.18 -9.49 -11.79
CA ARG A 26 3.60 -10.80 -12.11
C ARG A 26 3.58 -11.10 -13.60
N PHE A 27 3.13 -10.17 -14.43
CA PHE A 27 2.90 -10.43 -15.86
C PHE A 27 4.10 -10.11 -16.75
N VAL A 28 4.91 -9.12 -16.39
CA VAL A 28 6.08 -8.70 -17.19
C VAL A 28 7.34 -9.41 -16.70
N LEU A 29 7.60 -9.38 -15.39
CA LEU A 29 8.79 -10.02 -14.79
C LEU A 29 8.60 -11.53 -14.53
N LYS A 30 7.36 -12.03 -14.67
CA LYS A 30 6.99 -13.44 -14.48
C LYS A 30 7.38 -13.99 -13.10
N TRP A 31 7.40 -13.13 -12.09
CA TRP A 31 7.65 -13.58 -10.72
C TRP A 31 6.39 -14.24 -10.17
N GLU A 32 6.58 -15.38 -9.51
CA GLU A 32 5.54 -16.01 -8.71
C GLU A 32 5.46 -15.29 -7.36
N LEU A 33 4.44 -14.45 -7.22
CA LEU A 33 4.29 -13.51 -6.12
C LEU A 33 2.93 -13.67 -5.48
N LEU A 34 2.90 -13.55 -4.16
CA LEU A 34 1.67 -13.22 -3.45
C LEU A 34 1.38 -11.72 -3.66
N SER A 35 0.35 -11.43 -4.46
CA SER A 35 -0.10 -10.07 -4.74
C SER A 35 -0.77 -9.43 -3.53
N PHE A 36 -0.92 -8.09 -3.55
CA PHE A 36 -1.62 -7.37 -2.48
C PHE A 36 -3.10 -7.77 -2.35
N ILE A 37 -3.74 -8.15 -3.46
CA ILE A 37 -5.12 -8.64 -3.47
C ILE A 37 -5.19 -10.02 -2.79
N GLU A 38 -4.26 -10.92 -3.11
CA GLU A 38 -4.20 -12.24 -2.46
C GLU A 38 -3.87 -12.11 -0.97
N TRP A 39 -2.94 -11.23 -0.60
CA TRP A 39 -2.62 -10.92 0.80
C TRP A 39 -3.86 -10.44 1.57
N ALA A 40 -4.60 -9.48 1.00
CA ALA A 40 -5.84 -9.00 1.61
C ALA A 40 -6.94 -10.08 1.63
N GLY A 41 -7.01 -10.90 0.59
CA GLY A 41 -7.93 -12.04 0.51
C GLY A 41 -7.71 -13.02 1.66
N VAL A 42 -6.47 -13.41 1.90
CA VAL A 42 -6.14 -14.29 3.03
C VAL A 42 -6.46 -13.62 4.36
N ALA A 43 -6.16 -12.33 4.53
CA ALA A 43 -6.50 -11.60 5.75
C ALA A 43 -8.02 -11.53 6.03
N LEU A 44 -8.85 -11.46 4.97
CA LEU A 44 -10.30 -11.33 5.09
C LEU A 44 -11.04 -12.67 5.16
N PHE A 45 -10.61 -13.64 4.36
CA PHE A 45 -11.33 -14.90 4.15
C PHE A 45 -10.62 -16.10 4.82
N GLY A 46 -9.40 -15.92 5.33
CA GLY A 46 -8.57 -17.01 5.83
C GLY A 46 -8.01 -17.93 4.73
N ASP A 47 -8.25 -17.60 3.46
CA ASP A 47 -7.84 -18.38 2.29
C ASP A 47 -7.67 -17.45 1.08
N LEU A 48 -7.05 -17.94 0.02
CA LEU A 48 -6.91 -17.22 -1.25
C LEU A 48 -8.30 -16.97 -1.88
N PRO A 49 -8.54 -15.79 -2.49
CA PRO A 49 -9.79 -15.52 -3.20
C PRO A 49 -10.05 -16.56 -4.29
N ARG A 50 -11.19 -17.27 -4.20
CA ARG A 50 -11.57 -18.34 -5.14
C ARG A 50 -12.46 -17.86 -6.29
N SER A 51 -12.94 -16.62 -6.23
CA SER A 51 -13.80 -16.03 -7.26
C SER A 51 -13.44 -14.57 -7.54
N HIS A 52 -13.84 -14.08 -8.71
CA HIS A 52 -13.65 -12.67 -9.08
C HIS A 52 -14.34 -11.71 -8.09
N LEU A 53 -15.47 -12.11 -7.51
CA LEU A 53 -16.17 -11.31 -6.50
C LEU A 53 -15.37 -11.19 -5.21
N GLN A 54 -14.79 -12.30 -4.72
CA GLN A 54 -13.89 -12.28 -3.56
C GLN A 54 -12.64 -11.43 -3.85
N GLY A 55 -12.07 -11.55 -5.05
CA GLY A 55 -10.92 -10.74 -5.48
C GLY A 55 -11.25 -9.24 -5.53
N ALA A 56 -12.42 -8.87 -6.07
CA ALA A 56 -12.86 -7.48 -6.11
C ALA A 56 -13.10 -6.90 -4.71
N PHE A 57 -13.71 -7.68 -3.80
CA PHE A 57 -13.90 -7.27 -2.42
C PHE A 57 -12.57 -7.13 -1.66
N ALA A 58 -11.65 -8.07 -1.85
CA ALA A 58 -10.31 -7.99 -1.28
C ALA A 58 -9.54 -6.76 -1.78
N LEU A 59 -9.61 -6.45 -3.09
CA LEU A 59 -9.01 -5.23 -3.65
C LEU A 59 -9.64 -3.97 -3.04
N LEU A 60 -10.97 -3.91 -2.90
CA LEU A 60 -11.64 -2.76 -2.29
C LEU A 60 -11.15 -2.53 -0.85
N MET A 61 -11.12 -3.57 -0.04
CA MET A 61 -10.65 -3.49 1.36
C MET A 61 -9.17 -3.13 1.44
N GLN A 62 -8.35 -3.69 0.55
CA GLN A 62 -6.94 -3.36 0.41
C GLN A 62 -6.72 -1.88 0.06
N LEU A 63 -7.52 -1.32 -0.86
CA LEU A 63 -7.47 0.09 -1.21
C LEU A 63 -7.91 0.97 -0.04
N LEU A 64 -9.01 0.64 0.64
CA LEU A 64 -9.44 1.35 1.85
C LEU A 64 -8.37 1.33 2.94
N TRP A 65 -7.69 0.20 3.12
CA TRP A 65 -6.54 0.08 4.02
C TRP A 65 -5.41 1.04 3.63
N THR A 66 -5.03 1.09 2.35
CA THR A 66 -4.01 2.06 1.89
C THR A 66 -4.47 3.52 2.02
N GLY A 67 -5.77 3.77 1.88
CA GLY A 67 -6.38 5.07 2.13
C GLY A 67 -6.24 5.48 3.60
N LEU A 68 -6.54 4.57 4.53
CA LEU A 68 -6.32 4.79 5.98
C LEU A 68 -4.85 5.10 6.28
N LEU A 69 -3.90 4.35 5.72
CA LEU A 69 -2.47 4.66 5.88
C LEU A 69 -2.10 6.04 5.31
N GLY A 70 -2.73 6.46 4.22
CA GLY A 70 -2.58 7.80 3.66
C GLY A 70 -3.13 8.90 4.59
N VAL A 71 -4.26 8.66 5.26
CA VAL A 71 -4.76 9.53 6.33
C VAL A 71 -3.74 9.64 7.45
N LEU A 72 -3.24 8.50 7.95
CA LEU A 72 -2.21 8.50 8.99
C LEU A 72 -0.97 9.26 8.56
N PHE A 73 -0.47 9.03 7.35
CA PHE A 73 0.66 9.77 6.78
C PHE A 73 0.39 11.27 6.74
N ALA A 74 -0.80 11.67 6.30
CA ALA A 74 -1.19 13.06 6.22
C ALA A 74 -1.17 13.74 7.59
N PHE A 75 -1.59 13.08 8.68
CA PHE A 75 -1.55 13.65 10.03
C PHE A 75 -0.19 13.54 10.71
N LEU A 76 0.54 12.43 10.51
CA LEU A 76 1.86 12.16 11.11
C LEU A 76 2.98 13.00 10.51
N VAL A 77 2.78 13.54 9.31
CA VAL A 77 3.70 14.48 8.67
C VAL A 77 3.00 15.85 8.66
N PRO A 78 2.99 16.58 9.81
CA PRO A 78 2.10 17.73 10.05
C PRO A 78 2.34 18.86 9.05
N VAL A 79 3.57 18.90 8.53
CA VAL A 79 3.93 19.74 7.41
C VAL A 79 4.79 18.90 6.49
N VAL A 80 4.26 18.63 5.30
CA VAL A 80 5.06 18.27 4.14
C VAL A 80 5.84 19.53 3.72
N THR A 81 6.67 20.07 4.63
CA THR A 81 7.59 21.15 4.30
C THR A 81 8.52 20.59 3.23
N SER A 82 8.77 21.41 2.22
CA SER A 82 9.33 21.09 0.90
C SER A 82 10.61 20.25 0.88
N ARG A 83 11.34 20.10 1.98
CA ARG A 83 12.54 19.27 2.04
C ARG A 83 12.23 17.82 2.37
N GLY A 84 12.51 16.96 1.40
CA GLY A 84 12.60 15.51 1.59
C GLY A 84 11.25 14.80 1.78
N TYR A 85 10.13 15.41 1.37
CA TYR A 85 8.82 14.77 1.57
C TYR A 85 8.67 13.43 0.86
N LEU A 86 9.25 13.28 -0.33
CA LEU A 86 9.29 12.00 -1.04
C LEU A 86 10.06 10.95 -0.25
N ILE A 87 11.16 11.34 0.41
CA ILE A 87 11.94 10.44 1.29
C ILE A 87 11.10 10.03 2.49
N LYS A 88 10.37 10.98 3.12
CA LYS A 88 9.45 10.66 4.23
C LYS A 88 8.35 9.69 3.79
N GLY A 89 7.77 9.91 2.60
CA GLY A 89 6.79 9.01 2.00
C GLY A 89 7.36 7.62 1.75
N ALA A 90 8.50 7.53 1.07
CA ALA A 90 9.22 6.28 0.81
C ALA A 90 9.54 5.52 2.11
N PHE A 91 10.10 6.21 3.11
CA PHE A 91 10.42 5.63 4.41
C PHE A 91 9.17 5.12 5.12
N PHE A 92 8.10 5.92 5.16
CA PHE A 92 6.84 5.52 5.76
C PHE A 92 6.26 4.28 5.06
N GLY A 93 6.25 4.24 3.73
CA GLY A 93 5.76 3.11 2.95
C GLY A 93 6.56 1.81 3.17
N VAL A 94 7.89 1.89 3.19
CA VAL A 94 8.74 0.72 3.43
C VAL A 94 8.58 0.19 4.86
N ILE A 95 8.60 1.07 5.87
CA ILE A 95 8.49 0.66 7.28
C ILE A 95 7.11 0.13 7.61
N THR A 96 6.04 0.77 7.11
CA THR A 96 4.68 0.25 7.28
C THR A 96 4.49 -1.07 6.55
N GLY A 97 5.04 -1.21 5.34
CA GLY A 97 5.08 -2.48 4.62
C GLY A 97 5.75 -3.59 5.43
N PHE A 98 6.95 -3.34 5.95
CA PHE A 98 7.66 -4.29 6.82
C PHE A 98 6.82 -4.70 8.03
N ALA A 99 6.26 -3.73 8.76
CA ALA A 99 5.43 -4.01 9.94
C ALA A 99 4.20 -4.86 9.58
N LEU A 100 3.52 -4.55 8.47
CA LEU A 100 2.34 -5.29 8.03
C LEU A 100 2.65 -6.71 7.55
N TYR A 101 3.83 -6.93 6.98
CA TYR A 101 4.28 -8.28 6.62
C TYR A 101 4.70 -9.10 7.84
N ALA A 102 5.22 -8.46 8.88
CA ALA A 102 5.60 -9.14 10.12
C ALA A 102 4.38 -9.69 10.88
N VAL A 103 3.26 -8.96 10.91
CA VAL A 103 2.04 -9.35 11.65
C VAL A 103 1.57 -10.78 11.31
N PRO A 104 1.19 -11.12 10.07
CA PRO A 104 0.68 -12.46 9.77
C PRO A 104 1.72 -13.57 9.99
N ILE A 105 3.01 -13.27 9.87
CA ILE A 105 4.09 -14.22 10.19
C ILE A 105 4.12 -14.50 11.70
N LEU A 106 4.08 -13.46 12.53
CA LEU A 106 4.09 -13.57 13.99
C LEU A 106 2.86 -14.31 14.52
N PHE A 107 1.70 -14.10 13.91
CA PHE A 107 0.44 -14.78 14.26
C PHE A 107 0.27 -16.14 13.56
N GLN A 108 1.26 -16.60 12.80
CA GLN A 108 1.22 -17.87 12.06
C GLN A 108 -0.01 -18.02 11.14
N ALA A 109 -0.43 -16.92 10.51
CA ALA A 109 -1.58 -16.91 9.62
C ALA A 109 -1.35 -17.86 8.42
N PRO A 110 -2.27 -18.82 8.16
CA PRO A 110 -2.18 -19.72 7.01
C PRO A 110 -1.94 -18.95 5.71
N PHE A 111 -1.21 -19.55 4.76
CA PHE A 111 -0.81 -18.94 3.47
C PHE A 111 0.13 -17.72 3.55
N LEU A 112 0.34 -17.13 4.74
CA LEU A 112 1.18 -15.94 4.94
C LEU A 112 2.42 -16.18 5.81
N THR A 113 2.68 -17.43 6.21
CA THR A 113 3.83 -17.76 7.08
C THR A 113 5.15 -17.86 6.33
N LYS A 114 5.13 -18.11 5.02
CA LYS A 114 6.33 -18.27 4.19
C LYS A 114 6.15 -17.55 2.86
N HIS A 115 7.12 -16.73 2.50
CA HIS A 115 7.14 -15.99 1.25
C HIS A 115 8.49 -16.17 0.56
N SER A 116 8.48 -16.23 -0.77
CA SER A 116 9.71 -16.20 -1.57
C SER A 116 10.41 -14.85 -1.41
N PHE A 117 11.73 -14.82 -1.59
CA PHE A 117 12.48 -13.55 -1.61
C PHE A 117 11.90 -12.57 -2.65
N ALA A 118 11.51 -13.08 -3.83
CA ALA A 118 10.87 -12.27 -4.86
C ALA A 118 9.57 -11.62 -4.38
N THR A 119 8.73 -12.35 -3.62
CA THR A 119 7.50 -11.80 -3.01
C THR A 119 7.83 -10.69 -2.03
N VAL A 120 8.75 -10.95 -1.09
CA VAL A 120 9.14 -9.98 -0.07
C VAL A 120 9.70 -8.72 -0.73
N PHE A 121 10.65 -8.89 -1.66
CA PHE A 121 11.27 -7.78 -2.38
C PHE A 121 10.26 -6.98 -3.19
N SER A 122 9.44 -7.64 -4.01
CA SER A 122 8.42 -6.97 -4.83
C SER A 122 7.41 -6.21 -3.98
N ASN A 123 6.97 -6.77 -2.84
CA ASN A 123 5.98 -6.12 -2.01
C ASN A 123 6.56 -4.92 -1.23
N HIS A 124 7.84 -4.95 -0.87
CA HIS A 124 8.53 -3.77 -0.32
C HIS A 124 8.76 -2.69 -1.39
N MET A 125 9.04 -3.07 -2.64
CA MET A 125 9.04 -2.13 -3.77
C MET A 125 7.65 -1.52 -4.00
N GLY A 126 6.59 -2.30 -3.83
CA GLY A 126 5.21 -1.80 -3.84
C GLY A 126 4.96 -0.78 -2.72
N GLY A 127 5.43 -1.05 -1.50
CA GLY A 127 5.38 -0.10 -0.37
C GLY A 127 6.17 1.19 -0.63
N LEU A 128 7.34 1.09 -1.25
CA LEU A 128 8.13 2.25 -1.69
C LEU A 128 7.35 3.11 -2.70
N LEU A 129 6.79 2.48 -3.74
CA LEU A 129 6.00 3.17 -4.76
C LEU A 129 4.72 3.78 -4.18
N TRP A 130 4.04 3.06 -3.29
CA TRP A 130 2.91 3.56 -2.52
C TRP A 130 3.27 4.84 -1.76
N GLY A 131 4.39 4.82 -1.03
CA GLY A 131 4.84 5.94 -0.22
C GLY A 131 5.20 7.18 -1.05
N LEU A 132 5.90 6.98 -2.18
CA LEU A 132 6.23 8.06 -3.11
C LEU A 132 4.99 8.68 -3.74
N ALA A 133 4.08 7.85 -4.26
CA ALA A 133 2.84 8.31 -4.90
C ALA A 133 1.90 9.01 -3.90
N THR A 134 1.79 8.49 -2.67
CA THR A 134 1.03 9.12 -1.59
C THR A 134 1.60 10.48 -1.23
N ALA A 135 2.92 10.58 -1.02
CA ALA A 135 3.55 11.85 -0.69
C ALA A 135 3.43 12.89 -1.80
N GLN A 136 3.59 12.48 -3.07
CA GLN A 136 3.45 13.35 -4.24
C GLN A 136 2.01 13.85 -4.41
N SER A 137 1.02 12.96 -4.30
CA SER A 137 -0.39 13.33 -4.44
C SER A 137 -0.87 14.21 -3.29
N LEU A 138 -0.46 13.92 -2.05
CA LEU A 138 -0.76 14.76 -0.89
C LEU A 138 -0.17 16.16 -1.04
N GLN A 139 1.10 16.27 -1.47
CA GLN A 139 1.77 17.55 -1.73
C GLN A 139 1.02 18.37 -2.79
N TRP A 140 0.54 17.72 -3.84
CA TRP A 140 -0.24 18.36 -4.90
C TRP A 140 -1.61 18.86 -4.39
N LEU A 141 -2.32 18.05 -3.61
CA LEU A 141 -3.59 18.42 -2.99
C LEU A 141 -3.42 19.58 -2.00
N ASP A 142 -2.35 19.56 -1.20
CA ASP A 142 -2.06 20.61 -0.21
C ASP A 142 -1.74 21.96 -0.87
N ARG A 143 -1.05 21.95 -2.01
CA ARG A 143 -0.77 23.18 -2.77
C ARG A 143 -2.04 23.83 -3.32
N ARG A 144 -2.98 23.01 -3.83
CA ARG A 144 -4.26 23.50 -4.39
C ARG A 144 -5.19 24.16 -3.37
N VAL A 145 -5.06 23.83 -2.09
CA VAL A 145 -5.86 24.46 -1.02
C VAL A 145 -5.25 25.79 -0.57
N ARG A 146 -3.95 26.00 -0.80
CA ARG A 146 -3.24 27.23 -0.41
C ARG A 146 -3.26 28.32 -1.50
N THR A 147 -3.55 27.95 -2.74
CA THR A 147 -3.81 28.85 -3.88
C THR A 147 -5.27 29.21 -3.95
#